data_AF-A0A226E1V9-F1
#
_entry.id   AF-A0A226E1V9-F1
#
_cell.length_a   1.000
_cell.length_b   1.000
_cell.length_c   1.000
_cell.angle_alpha   90.00
_cell.angle_beta   90.00
_cell.angle_gamma   90.00
#
_symmetry.space_group_name_H-M   'P 1'
#
loop_
_entity.id
_entity.type
_entity.pdbx_description
1 polymer ?
#
loop_
_entity_poly.entity_id
_entity_poly.type
_entity_poly.pdbx_seq_one_letter_code
_entity_poly.pdbx_strand_id
1 'polypeptide(L)'
;MSMTSSVMKVKIVKTYSVQFRRGSETFSFFDMTQIILSTCRSKKFKSAVYEIWECNVKLLLFLHANMNPSELEFLAEKEIVEIVPKFTLDTICLMEGNLGPFRAGLPVRVPLWVALDFRRRERCTLVPPDWMNIQALEAIKKEEKTNELFTKMPNEHYMAVTVVICRSCSQDIPDSDRVQVLVKDIWDNRIAKIRTAIDSFIKTGSSFAKVNNLTQMEIANVRPFFPHALEQIHRMRQNSQEALINLNNSKSQSQSDSMYPDSDRMTQ
;
A
#
# COMPACT_ATOMS: atom_id res chain seq x y z
N MET A 1 38.12 -9.46 -1.98
CA MET A 1 36.92 -8.96 -2.69
C MET A 1 35.73 -9.21 -1.79
N SER A 2 35.24 -8.20 -1.06
CA SER A 2 34.05 -8.36 -0.22
C SER A 2 32.81 -8.35 -1.09
N MET A 3 32.01 -9.42 -1.02
CA MET A 3 30.69 -9.45 -1.62
C MET A 3 29.77 -8.57 -0.77
N THR A 4 29.30 -7.48 -1.36
CA THR A 4 28.32 -6.60 -0.74
C THR A 4 27.00 -7.36 -0.58
N SER A 5 26.58 -7.54 0.67
CA SER A 5 25.28 -8.08 1.06
C SER A 5 24.18 -7.28 0.37
N SER A 6 23.57 -7.88 -0.66
CA SER A 6 22.44 -7.30 -1.36
C SER A 6 21.20 -7.47 -0.51
N VAL A 7 20.92 -6.45 0.31
CA VAL A 7 19.71 -6.35 1.14
C VAL A 7 18.47 -6.61 0.29
N MET A 8 17.70 -7.64 0.64
CA MET A 8 16.45 -8.00 -0.01
C MET A 8 15.41 -6.87 0.19
N LYS A 9 15.25 -6.01 -0.82
CA LYS A 9 14.28 -4.90 -0.80
C LYS A 9 12.91 -5.39 -1.27
N VAL A 10 12.09 -5.90 -0.34
CA VAL A 10 10.65 -6.06 -0.61
C VAL A 10 9.97 -4.70 -0.43
N LYS A 11 9.96 -3.91 -1.51
CA LYS A 11 9.39 -2.56 -1.51
C LYS A 11 7.91 -2.65 -1.93
N ILE A 12 7.00 -2.70 -0.95
CA ILE A 12 5.56 -2.47 -1.22
C ILE A 12 5.38 -0.96 -1.47
N VAL A 13 5.66 -0.52 -2.70
CA VAL A 13 5.46 0.87 -3.12
C VAL A 13 4.04 1.02 -3.63
N LYS A 14 3.16 1.61 -2.82
CA LYS A 14 2.15 2.51 -3.36
C LYS A 14 2.76 3.90 -3.39
N THR A 15 2.84 4.50 -4.57
CA THR A 15 3.34 5.85 -4.75
C THR A 15 2.27 6.82 -4.26
N TYR A 16 2.33 7.24 -3.01
CA TYR A 16 1.55 8.38 -2.52
C TYR A 16 2.20 9.66 -3.06
N SER A 17 1.57 10.29 -4.04
CA SER A 17 1.99 11.60 -4.52
C SER A 17 1.56 12.67 -3.52
N VAL A 18 2.47 13.10 -2.64
CA VAL A 18 2.28 14.33 -1.86
C VAL A 18 2.57 15.51 -2.79
N GLN A 19 1.55 16.32 -3.06
CA GLN A 19 1.66 17.54 -3.86
C GLN A 19 1.84 18.74 -2.93
N PHE A 20 2.87 19.54 -3.18
CA PHE A 20 3.15 20.79 -2.47
C PHE A 20 2.86 21.97 -3.41
N ARG A 21 2.19 23.01 -2.92
CA ARG A 21 1.79 24.16 -3.74
C ARG A 21 2.60 25.40 -3.37
N ARG A 22 3.14 26.11 -4.36
CA ARG A 22 3.76 27.44 -4.20
C ARG A 22 3.18 28.37 -5.26
N GLY A 23 2.32 29.29 -4.86
CA GLY A 23 1.60 30.16 -5.81
C GLY A 23 0.62 29.36 -6.69
N SER A 24 0.62 29.61 -8.01
CA SER A 24 -0.23 28.92 -9.00
C SER A 24 0.27 27.53 -9.41
N GLU A 25 1.46 27.13 -8.97
CA GLU A 25 2.12 25.90 -9.41
C GLU A 25 2.02 24.79 -8.36
N THR A 26 1.64 23.60 -8.82
CA THR A 26 1.60 22.36 -8.05
C THR A 26 2.86 21.55 -8.34
N PHE A 27 3.65 21.26 -7.32
CA PHE A 27 4.85 20.45 -7.44
C PHE A 27 4.65 19.12 -6.72
N SER A 28 5.01 18.01 -7.35
CA SER A 28 5.17 16.77 -6.59
C SER A 28 6.39 16.91 -5.67
N PHE A 29 6.42 16.16 -4.57
CA PHE A 29 7.62 16.09 -3.72
C PHE A 29 8.88 15.72 -4.52
N PHE A 30 8.72 14.94 -5.60
CA PHE A 30 9.79 14.58 -6.52
C PHE A 30 10.32 15.79 -7.31
N ASP A 31 9.43 16.67 -7.78
CA ASP A 31 9.79 17.89 -8.50
C ASP A 31 10.55 18.86 -7.58
N MET A 32 10.11 18.99 -6.32
CA MET A 32 10.77 19.86 -5.35
C MET A 32 12.20 19.39 -5.04
N THR A 33 12.43 18.07 -4.91
CA THR A 33 13.78 17.53 -4.74
C THR A 33 14.68 17.74 -5.95
N GLN A 34 14.16 17.60 -7.17
CA GLN A 34 14.94 17.85 -8.39
C GLN A 34 15.32 19.32 -8.53
N ILE A 35 14.42 20.25 -8.19
CA ILE A 35 14.68 21.69 -8.19
C ILE A 35 15.77 22.05 -7.16
N ILE A 36 15.72 21.51 -5.94
CA ILE A 36 16.73 21.79 -4.91
C ILE A 36 18.11 21.23 -5.31
N LEU A 37 18.14 20.05 -5.93
CA LEU A 37 19.38 19.40 -6.40
C LEU A 37 19.98 20.06 -7.65
N SER A 38 19.16 20.66 -8.51
CA SER A 38 19.61 21.40 -9.70
C SER A 38 20.14 22.79 -9.36
N THR A 39 19.58 23.45 -8.35
CA THR A 39 19.89 24.86 -8.02
C THR A 39 21.06 24.99 -7.04
N CYS A 40 21.31 24.00 -6.18
CA CYS A 40 22.36 24.09 -5.16
C CYS A 40 23.73 23.58 -5.66
N ARG A 41 24.81 24.37 -5.50
CA ARG A 41 26.18 23.97 -5.93
C ARG A 41 26.98 23.21 -4.86
N SER A 42 26.55 23.27 -3.60
CA SER A 42 27.28 22.69 -2.46
C SER A 42 27.04 21.18 -2.34
N LYS A 43 28.12 20.37 -2.41
CA LYS A 43 28.07 18.92 -2.23
C LYS A 43 27.54 18.50 -0.85
N LYS A 44 27.87 19.26 0.21
CA LYS A 44 27.38 19.02 1.58
C LYS A 44 25.86 19.22 1.69
N PHE A 45 25.33 20.23 1.02
CA PHE A 45 23.89 20.51 1.02
C PHE A 45 23.11 19.48 0.19
N LYS A 46 23.65 19.03 -0.95
CA LYS A 46 23.05 17.92 -1.71
C LYS A 46 22.99 16.63 -0.88
N SER A 47 24.07 16.29 -0.16
CA SER A 47 24.09 15.13 0.74
C SER A 47 23.05 15.25 1.84
N ALA A 48 22.94 16.41 2.49
CA ALA A 48 21.92 16.66 3.50
C ALA A 48 20.49 16.57 2.93
N VAL A 49 20.25 17.06 1.70
CA VAL A 49 18.93 16.93 1.03
C VAL A 49 18.62 15.48 0.67
N TYR A 50 19.62 14.69 0.22
CA TYR A 50 19.45 13.25 0.01
C TYR A 50 19.21 12.49 1.30
N GLU A 51 19.87 12.85 2.41
CA GLU A 51 19.63 12.27 3.73
C GLU A 51 18.28 12.67 4.30
N ILE A 52 17.85 13.92 4.13
CA ILE A 52 16.51 14.40 4.48
C ILE A 52 15.46 13.73 3.58
N TRP A 53 15.75 13.46 2.31
CA TRP A 53 14.88 12.70 1.42
C TRP A 53 14.82 11.22 1.80
N GLU A 54 15.94 10.57 2.08
CA GLU A 54 16.00 9.18 2.59
C GLU A 54 15.27 9.07 3.93
N CYS A 55 15.45 10.03 4.84
CA CYS A 55 14.77 10.10 6.13
C CYS A 55 13.29 10.41 5.98
N ASN A 56 12.87 11.33 5.11
CA ASN A 56 11.45 11.60 4.87
C ASN A 56 10.77 10.48 4.09
N VAL A 57 11.45 9.83 3.16
CA VAL A 57 10.95 8.64 2.46
C VAL A 57 10.90 7.45 3.39
N LYS A 58 11.89 7.25 4.27
CA LYS A 58 11.82 6.25 5.35
C LYS A 58 10.72 6.59 6.33
N LEU A 59 10.58 7.84 6.78
CA LEU A 59 9.55 8.29 7.72
C LEU A 59 8.15 8.24 7.09
N LEU A 60 7.96 8.57 5.81
CA LEU A 60 6.72 8.35 5.05
C LEU A 60 6.45 6.87 4.81
N LEU A 61 7.48 6.05 4.55
CA LEU A 61 7.34 4.59 4.40
C LEU A 61 7.03 3.91 5.74
N PHE A 62 7.49 4.48 6.86
CA PHE A 62 7.34 3.99 8.24
C PHE A 62 6.04 4.50 8.88
N LEU A 63 5.64 5.76 8.66
CA LEU A 63 4.34 6.31 9.05
C LEU A 63 3.21 5.67 8.23
N HIS A 64 3.41 5.41 6.93
CA HIS A 64 2.48 4.60 6.14
C HIS A 64 2.70 3.08 6.31
N ALA A 65 3.59 2.62 7.20
CA ALA A 65 3.85 1.19 7.37
C ALA A 65 2.76 0.46 8.15
N ASN A 66 2.12 1.14 9.10
CA ASN A 66 1.12 0.55 9.98
C ASN A 66 -0.07 1.51 10.11
N MET A 67 -0.66 1.86 8.97
CA MET A 67 -1.92 2.61 8.98
C MET A 67 -2.98 1.75 9.67
N ASN A 68 -3.53 2.25 10.77
CA ASN A 68 -4.62 1.55 11.44
C ASN A 68 -5.92 1.71 10.63
N PRO A 69 -6.94 0.84 10.83
CA PRO A 69 -8.20 0.93 10.10
C PRO A 69 -8.86 2.32 10.18
N SER A 70 -8.77 2.98 11.34
CA SER A 70 -9.35 4.31 11.57
C SER A 70 -8.70 5.40 10.72
N GLU A 71 -7.39 5.38 10.55
CA GLU A 71 -6.68 6.31 9.67
C GLU A 71 -7.04 6.06 8.21
N LEU A 72 -7.32 4.82 7.82
CA LEU A 72 -7.80 4.50 6.47
C LEU A 72 -9.23 4.94 6.24
N GLU A 73 -10.11 4.86 7.25
CA GLU A 73 -11.44 5.49 7.23
C GLU A 73 -11.28 7.01 7.03
N PHE A 74 -10.41 7.66 7.81
CA PHE A 74 -10.14 9.10 7.67
C PHE A 74 -9.61 9.49 6.28
N LEU A 75 -8.72 8.68 5.69
CA LEU A 75 -8.25 8.93 4.33
C LEU A 75 -9.36 8.74 3.29
N ALA A 76 -10.24 7.76 3.48
CA ALA A 76 -11.37 7.51 2.61
C ALA A 76 -12.40 8.66 2.65
N GLU A 77 -12.48 9.41 3.74
CA GLU A 77 -13.38 10.57 3.84
C GLU A 77 -13.02 11.72 2.88
N LYS A 78 -11.84 11.70 2.28
CA LYS A 78 -11.44 12.67 1.24
C LYS A 78 -12.05 12.36 -0.13
N GLU A 79 -12.59 11.16 -0.31
CA GLU A 79 -13.22 10.76 -1.57
C GLU A 79 -14.38 11.69 -1.91
N ILE A 80 -14.47 12.08 -3.19
CA ILE A 80 -15.53 12.96 -3.66
C ILE A 80 -16.77 12.14 -3.96
N VAL A 81 -17.85 12.45 -3.27
CA VAL A 81 -19.18 11.84 -3.44
C VAL A 81 -20.20 12.86 -3.89
N GLU A 82 -21.33 12.39 -4.38
CA GLU A 82 -22.44 13.24 -4.82
C GLU A 82 -23.55 13.24 -3.77
N ILE A 83 -24.08 14.42 -3.45
CA ILE A 83 -25.20 14.59 -2.53
C ILE A 83 -26.28 15.45 -3.17
N VAL A 84 -27.52 15.25 -2.74
CA VAL A 84 -28.63 16.16 -3.01
C VAL A 84 -28.93 16.94 -1.72
N PRO A 85 -28.58 18.24 -1.65
CA PRO A 85 -28.82 19.05 -0.46
C PRO A 85 -30.30 19.42 -0.36
N LYS A 86 -30.80 19.56 0.86
CA LYS A 86 -32.16 20.04 1.19
C LYS A 86 -32.16 21.52 1.58
N PHE A 87 -31.05 22.21 1.36
CA PHE A 87 -30.86 23.61 1.69
C PHE A 87 -30.20 24.35 0.53
N THR A 88 -30.32 25.68 0.57
CA THR A 88 -29.61 26.57 -0.33
C THR A 88 -28.54 27.32 0.45
N LEU A 89 -27.32 27.34 -0.07
CA LEU A 89 -26.17 28.05 0.49
C LEU A 89 -25.24 28.41 -0.64
N ASP A 90 -24.69 29.62 -0.60
CA ASP A 90 -23.67 30.02 -1.57
C ASP A 90 -22.35 29.25 -1.34
N THR A 91 -21.38 29.50 -2.22
CA THR A 91 -20.10 28.81 -2.20
C THR A 91 -19.35 29.01 -0.88
N ILE A 92 -18.87 27.91 -0.28
CA ILE A 92 -17.98 27.93 0.88
C ILE A 92 -16.54 27.88 0.38
N CYS A 93 -15.72 28.85 0.77
CA CYS A 93 -14.29 28.87 0.43
C CYS A 93 -13.46 28.17 1.51
N LEU A 94 -12.78 27.07 1.16
CA LEU A 94 -11.83 26.36 2.02
C LEU A 94 -10.39 26.58 1.53
N MET A 95 -9.41 26.28 2.38
CA MET A 95 -7.99 26.34 1.99
C MET A 95 -7.66 25.42 0.80
N GLU A 96 -8.33 24.28 0.71
CA GLU A 96 -8.10 23.25 -0.32
C GLU A 96 -8.99 23.43 -1.56
N GLY A 97 -9.95 24.34 -1.53
CA GLY A 97 -10.85 24.61 -2.64
C GLY A 97 -12.22 25.13 -2.20
N ASN A 98 -13.07 25.39 -3.19
CA ASN A 98 -14.42 25.89 -2.95
C ASN A 98 -15.44 24.74 -3.00
N LEU A 99 -16.43 24.77 -2.12
CA LEU A 99 -17.56 23.84 -2.10
C LEU A 99 -18.86 24.54 -2.49
N GLY A 100 -19.69 23.89 -3.30
CA GLY A 100 -20.94 24.46 -3.78
C GLY A 100 -20.79 25.26 -5.08
N PRO A 101 -21.78 26.10 -5.43
CA PRO A 101 -22.94 26.50 -4.62
C PRO A 101 -23.91 25.34 -4.33
N PHE A 102 -24.55 25.37 -3.17
CA PHE A 102 -25.57 24.39 -2.77
C PHE A 102 -26.95 24.92 -3.13
N ARG A 103 -27.68 24.18 -3.95
CA ARG A 103 -29.06 24.50 -4.33
C ARG A 103 -29.94 23.32 -3.96
N ALA A 104 -31.01 23.59 -3.21
CA ALA A 104 -31.89 22.53 -2.74
C ALA A 104 -32.42 21.69 -3.92
N GLY A 105 -32.33 20.36 -3.81
CA GLY A 105 -32.79 19.41 -4.82
C GLY A 105 -31.86 19.22 -6.03
N LEU A 106 -30.77 19.99 -6.14
CA LEU A 106 -29.79 19.82 -7.23
C LEU A 106 -28.55 19.08 -6.73
N PRO A 107 -28.11 18.00 -7.42
CA PRO A 107 -26.92 17.26 -7.02
C PRO A 107 -25.66 18.11 -7.03
N VAL A 108 -24.78 17.88 -6.05
CA VAL A 108 -23.49 18.57 -5.92
C VAL A 108 -22.43 17.60 -5.41
N ARG A 109 -21.21 17.73 -5.96
CA ARG A 109 -20.06 16.92 -5.56
C ARG A 109 -19.33 17.56 -4.39
N VAL A 110 -19.12 16.79 -3.32
CA VAL A 110 -18.43 17.22 -2.11
C VAL A 110 -17.54 16.10 -1.57
N PRO A 111 -16.51 16.40 -0.77
CA PRO A 111 -15.80 15.38 0.00
C PRO A 111 -16.75 14.61 0.93
N LEU A 112 -16.47 13.33 1.14
CA LEU A 112 -17.29 12.44 1.96
C LEU A 112 -17.44 12.96 3.40
N TRP A 113 -16.41 13.53 4.02
CA TRP A 113 -16.54 14.14 5.36
C TRP A 113 -17.61 15.27 5.41
N VAL A 114 -17.75 16.06 4.33
CA VAL A 114 -18.77 17.11 4.23
C VAL A 114 -20.15 16.48 4.10
N ALA A 115 -20.27 15.48 3.23
CA ALA A 115 -21.52 14.75 3.02
C ALA A 115 -22.02 14.14 4.34
N LEU A 116 -21.14 13.54 5.14
CA LEU A 116 -21.47 12.96 6.45
C LEU A 116 -21.90 14.03 7.46
N ASP A 117 -21.22 15.18 7.51
CA ASP A 117 -21.61 16.27 8.42
C ASP A 117 -22.99 16.83 8.08
N PHE A 118 -23.29 17.01 6.78
CA PHE A 118 -24.62 17.42 6.34
C PHE A 118 -25.68 16.33 6.58
N ARG A 119 -25.33 15.06 6.40
CA ARG A 119 -26.23 13.93 6.66
C ARG A 119 -26.61 13.84 8.12
N ARG A 120 -25.65 14.01 9.04
CA ARG A 120 -25.88 13.99 10.50
C ARG A 120 -26.90 15.04 10.94
N ARG A 121 -27.03 16.14 10.20
CA ARG A 121 -28.01 17.20 10.41
C ARG A 121 -29.28 17.04 9.56
N GLU A 122 -29.41 15.91 8.85
CA GLU A 122 -30.50 15.58 7.93
C GLU A 122 -30.68 16.55 6.74
N ARG A 123 -29.61 17.30 6.41
CA ARG A 123 -29.63 18.39 5.41
C ARG A 123 -29.30 17.94 3.99
N CYS A 124 -28.99 16.67 3.77
CA CYS A 124 -28.78 16.13 2.43
C CYS A 124 -29.20 14.66 2.37
N THR A 125 -29.37 14.18 1.14
CA THR A 125 -29.48 12.76 0.81
C THR A 125 -28.23 12.39 0.03
N LEU A 126 -27.55 11.30 0.42
CA LEU A 126 -26.39 10.82 -0.32
C LEU A 126 -26.83 10.13 -1.62
N VAL A 127 -26.13 10.38 -2.72
CA VAL A 127 -26.29 9.58 -3.93
C VAL A 127 -25.23 8.46 -3.88
N PRO A 128 -25.62 7.18 -3.88
CA PRO A 128 -24.66 6.08 -3.84
C PRO A 128 -23.75 6.13 -5.08
N PRO A 129 -22.42 5.91 -4.92
CA PRO A 129 -21.52 5.85 -6.07
C PRO A 129 -21.94 4.77 -7.08
N ASP A 130 -21.66 4.99 -8.37
CA ASP A 130 -22.08 4.07 -9.46
C ASP A 130 -21.66 2.62 -9.23
N TRP A 131 -20.51 2.39 -8.61
CA TRP A 131 -20.02 1.04 -8.32
C TRP A 131 -20.70 0.37 -7.12
N MET A 132 -21.37 1.15 -6.26
CA MET A 132 -22.04 0.69 -5.03
C MET A 132 -23.48 0.26 -5.33
N ASN A 133 -23.62 -0.67 -6.27
CA ASN A 133 -24.88 -1.32 -6.57
C ASN A 133 -24.69 -2.83 -6.71
N ILE A 134 -25.76 -3.60 -6.51
CA ILE A 134 -25.72 -5.06 -6.48
C ILE A 134 -25.14 -5.63 -7.79
N GLN A 135 -25.59 -5.15 -8.95
CA GLN A 135 -25.18 -5.69 -10.25
C GLN A 135 -23.69 -5.48 -10.51
N ALA A 136 -23.17 -4.28 -10.22
CA ALA A 136 -21.76 -3.96 -10.36
C ALA A 136 -20.89 -4.78 -9.40
N LEU A 137 -21.31 -4.91 -8.14
CA LEU A 137 -20.57 -5.69 -7.13
C LEU A 137 -20.57 -7.18 -7.43
N GLU A 138 -21.68 -7.75 -7.92
CA GLU A 138 -21.73 -9.14 -8.37
C GLU A 138 -20.81 -9.40 -9.57
N ALA A 139 -20.76 -8.46 -10.52
CA ALA A 139 -19.83 -8.53 -11.65
C ALA A 139 -18.36 -8.52 -11.18
N ILE A 140 -18.00 -7.57 -10.31
CA ILE A 140 -16.64 -7.48 -9.72
C ILE A 140 -16.30 -8.76 -8.97
N LYS A 141 -17.22 -9.28 -8.15
CA LYS A 141 -17.03 -10.53 -7.39
C LYS A 141 -16.77 -11.72 -8.32
N LYS A 142 -17.53 -11.83 -9.42
CA LYS A 142 -17.37 -12.90 -10.41
C LYS A 142 -16.03 -12.78 -11.14
N GLU A 143 -15.67 -11.57 -11.55
CA GLU A 143 -14.41 -11.27 -12.22
C GLU A 143 -13.22 -11.62 -11.30
N GLU A 144 -13.27 -11.22 -10.03
CA GLU A 144 -12.22 -11.50 -9.05
C GLU A 144 -12.03 -12.99 -8.80
N LYS A 145 -13.11 -13.78 -8.84
CA LYS A 145 -13.02 -15.25 -8.71
C LYS A 145 -12.46 -15.93 -9.95
N THR A 146 -12.73 -15.38 -11.13
CA THR A 146 -12.33 -15.98 -12.40
C THR A 146 -10.87 -15.66 -12.74
N ASN A 147 -10.43 -14.45 -12.40
CA ASN A 147 -9.07 -13.98 -12.69
C ASN A 147 -8.07 -14.50 -11.65
N GLU A 148 -6.93 -15.02 -12.13
CA GLU A 148 -5.82 -15.41 -11.25
C GLU A 148 -5.17 -14.19 -10.58
N LEU A 149 -5.07 -13.07 -11.30
CA LEU A 149 -4.55 -11.80 -10.79
C LEU A 149 -5.65 -10.99 -10.10
N PHE A 150 -5.23 -10.00 -9.30
CA PHE A 150 -6.16 -9.05 -8.67
C PHE A 150 -6.82 -8.15 -9.71
N THR A 151 -8.14 -8.10 -9.68
CA THR A 151 -8.93 -7.15 -10.48
C THR A 151 -8.72 -5.73 -9.96
N LYS A 152 -8.83 -4.74 -10.85
CA LYS A 152 -8.78 -3.33 -10.47
C LYS A 152 -10.10 -2.93 -9.83
N MET A 153 -10.05 -2.54 -8.57
CA MET A 153 -11.23 -2.04 -7.87
C MET A 153 -11.67 -0.67 -8.41
N PRO A 154 -12.98 -0.37 -8.42
CA PRO A 154 -13.52 0.90 -8.92
C PRO A 154 -13.08 2.10 -8.06
N ASN A 155 -12.84 1.88 -6.77
CA ASN A 155 -12.34 2.89 -5.84
C ASN A 155 -11.20 2.30 -5.00
N GLU A 156 -10.13 3.07 -4.76
CA GLU A 156 -8.97 2.62 -3.97
C GLU A 156 -9.32 2.35 -2.49
N HIS A 157 -10.37 3.01 -2.01
CA HIS A 157 -10.86 2.99 -0.64
C HIS A 157 -12.24 2.33 -0.53
N TYR A 158 -12.66 1.49 -1.51
CA TYR A 158 -14.00 0.91 -1.59
C TYR A 158 -14.53 0.35 -0.25
N MET A 159 -13.68 -0.36 0.50
CA MET A 159 -14.04 -0.96 1.79
C MET A 159 -14.36 0.13 2.83
N ALA A 160 -13.44 1.07 3.03
CA ALA A 160 -13.59 2.15 3.99
C ALA A 160 -14.78 3.06 3.62
N VAL A 161 -14.91 3.42 2.35
CA VAL A 161 -16.04 4.21 1.83
C VAL A 161 -17.36 3.48 2.10
N THR A 162 -17.44 2.17 1.84
CA THR A 162 -18.65 1.37 2.12
C THR A 162 -19.00 1.38 3.59
N VAL A 163 -18.03 1.12 4.47
CA VAL A 163 -18.25 1.11 5.93
C VAL A 163 -18.78 2.46 6.42
N VAL A 164 -18.13 3.56 6.01
CA VAL A 164 -18.47 4.90 6.46
C VAL A 164 -19.85 5.34 5.93
N ILE A 165 -20.14 5.07 4.66
CA ILE A 165 -21.42 5.39 4.03
C ILE A 165 -22.54 4.55 4.67
N CYS A 166 -22.41 3.22 4.75
CA CYS A 166 -23.46 2.36 5.29
C CYS A 166 -23.72 2.60 6.79
N ARG A 167 -22.72 3.10 7.53
CA ARG A 167 -22.89 3.47 8.95
C ARG A 167 -23.83 4.68 9.13
N SER A 168 -23.84 5.64 8.19
CA SER A 168 -24.52 6.93 8.37
C SER A 168 -25.65 7.20 7.38
N CYS A 169 -25.63 6.52 6.23
CA CYS A 169 -26.48 6.77 5.07
C CYS A 169 -27.08 5.45 4.51
N SER A 170 -27.24 4.40 5.32
CA SER A 170 -27.78 3.10 4.85
C SER A 170 -29.15 3.23 4.19
N GLN A 171 -29.98 4.14 4.66
CA GLN A 171 -31.32 4.43 4.11
C GLN A 171 -31.31 5.11 2.74
N ASP A 172 -30.17 5.70 2.33
CA ASP A 172 -30.01 6.33 1.02
C ASP A 172 -29.53 5.30 -0.03
N ILE A 173 -29.16 4.09 0.39
CA ILE A 173 -28.64 3.02 -0.46
C ILE A 173 -29.72 1.95 -0.68
N PRO A 174 -30.09 1.64 -1.93
CA PRO A 174 -30.93 0.50 -2.24
C PRO A 174 -30.29 -0.81 -1.77
N ASP A 175 -31.01 -1.59 -0.98
CA ASP A 175 -30.55 -2.89 -0.44
C ASP A 175 -29.17 -2.84 0.24
N SER A 176 -28.96 -1.87 1.13
CA SER A 176 -27.68 -1.64 1.84
C SER A 176 -27.09 -2.91 2.47
N ASP A 177 -27.92 -3.77 3.06
CA ASP A 177 -27.45 -5.02 3.69
C ASP A 177 -26.79 -5.96 2.67
N ARG A 178 -27.41 -6.10 1.48
CA ARG A 178 -26.86 -6.95 0.41
C ARG A 178 -25.59 -6.35 -0.18
N VAL A 179 -25.52 -5.03 -0.31
CA VAL A 179 -24.30 -4.32 -0.70
C VAL A 179 -23.17 -4.61 0.28
N GLN A 180 -23.42 -4.53 1.59
CA GLN A 180 -22.41 -4.83 2.62
C GLN A 180 -21.93 -6.27 2.56
N VAL A 181 -22.84 -7.23 2.39
CA VAL A 181 -22.48 -8.66 2.22
C VAL A 181 -21.62 -8.86 0.98
N LEU A 182 -21.98 -8.27 -0.16
CA LEU A 182 -21.20 -8.40 -1.40
C LEU A 182 -19.80 -7.78 -1.29
N VAL A 183 -19.68 -6.60 -0.68
CA VAL A 183 -18.39 -5.94 -0.44
C VAL A 183 -17.52 -6.79 0.48
N LYS A 184 -18.10 -7.36 1.54
CA LYS A 184 -17.40 -8.28 2.45
C LYS A 184 -16.96 -9.56 1.73
N ASP A 185 -17.80 -10.15 0.90
CA ASP A 185 -17.45 -11.33 0.11
C ASP A 185 -16.29 -11.06 -0.86
N ILE A 186 -16.29 -9.89 -1.53
CA ILE A 186 -15.18 -9.47 -2.40
C ILE A 186 -13.89 -9.37 -1.59
N TRP A 187 -13.95 -8.71 -0.43
CA TRP A 187 -12.81 -8.60 0.48
C TRP A 187 -12.28 -9.96 0.91
N ASP A 188 -13.14 -10.87 1.37
CA ASP A 188 -12.74 -12.20 1.84
C ASP A 188 -12.07 -13.01 0.72
N ASN A 189 -12.61 -12.96 -0.51
CA ASN A 189 -11.98 -13.59 -1.68
C ASN A 189 -10.59 -13.00 -1.96
N ARG A 190 -10.45 -11.67 -1.88
CA ARG A 190 -9.19 -10.97 -2.15
C ARG A 190 -8.15 -11.24 -1.07
N ILE A 191 -8.53 -11.26 0.21
CA ILE A 191 -7.64 -11.63 1.32
C ILE A 191 -7.19 -13.09 1.19
N ALA A 192 -8.10 -14.00 0.82
CA ALA A 192 -7.73 -15.39 0.54
C ALA A 192 -6.70 -15.48 -0.60
N LYS A 193 -6.93 -14.75 -1.71
CA LYS A 193 -5.99 -14.68 -2.83
C LYS A 193 -4.63 -14.11 -2.42
N ILE A 194 -4.59 -13.08 -1.56
CA ILE A 194 -3.33 -12.53 -1.02
C ILE A 194 -2.57 -13.59 -0.21
N ARG A 195 -3.26 -14.37 0.64
CA ARG A 195 -2.63 -15.46 1.39
C ARG A 195 -2.04 -16.52 0.48
N THR A 196 -2.74 -16.92 -0.57
CA THR A 196 -2.22 -17.87 -1.57
C THR A 196 -1.01 -17.30 -2.32
N ALA A 197 -1.05 -16.02 -2.71
CA ALA A 197 0.08 -15.35 -3.36
C ALA A 197 1.32 -15.29 -2.45
N ILE A 198 1.12 -15.01 -1.15
CA ILE A 198 2.17 -15.02 -0.14
C ILE A 198 2.79 -16.41 0.03
N ASP A 199 1.96 -17.45 0.15
CA ASP A 199 2.42 -18.84 0.29
C ASP A 199 3.27 -19.27 -0.92
N SER A 200 2.79 -19.00 -2.13
CA SER A 200 3.55 -19.25 -3.35
C SER A 200 4.88 -18.49 -3.37
N PHE A 201 4.89 -17.22 -2.98
CA PHE A 201 6.11 -16.40 -2.95
C PHE A 201 7.16 -16.97 -1.99
N ILE A 202 6.76 -17.39 -0.79
CA ILE A 202 7.65 -17.98 0.21
C ILE A 202 8.27 -19.29 -0.33
N LYS A 203 7.44 -20.15 -0.96
CA LYS A 203 7.84 -21.45 -1.51
C LYS A 203 8.82 -21.33 -2.67
N THR A 204 8.58 -20.42 -3.61
CA THR A 204 9.50 -20.20 -4.75
C THR A 204 10.83 -19.60 -4.30
N GLY A 205 10.87 -18.96 -3.12
CA GLY A 205 12.09 -18.35 -2.59
C GLY A 205 12.51 -17.08 -3.33
N SER A 206 11.60 -16.47 -4.08
CA SER A 206 11.85 -15.24 -4.84
C SER A 206 12.19 -14.07 -3.91
N SER A 207 13.09 -13.19 -4.35
CA SER A 207 13.44 -11.95 -3.64
C SER A 207 12.54 -10.76 -4.02
N PHE A 208 11.78 -10.89 -5.11
CA PHE A 208 10.97 -9.83 -5.69
C PHE A 208 9.60 -10.37 -6.14
N ALA A 209 8.55 -9.62 -5.82
CA ALA A 209 7.20 -9.85 -6.32
C ALA A 209 6.55 -8.51 -6.68
N LYS A 210 5.97 -8.43 -7.88
CA LYS A 210 5.14 -7.31 -8.31
C LYS A 210 3.68 -7.72 -8.19
N VAL A 211 2.96 -7.08 -7.28
CA VAL A 211 1.52 -7.28 -7.11
C VAL A 211 0.80 -5.99 -7.46
N ASN A 212 -0.04 -6.04 -8.49
CA ASN A 212 -0.82 -4.89 -8.94
C ASN A 212 -2.22 -4.92 -8.32
N ASN A 213 -2.93 -3.78 -8.40
CA ASN A 213 -4.35 -3.66 -8.07
C ASN A 213 -4.73 -4.00 -6.62
N LEU A 214 -3.78 -4.01 -5.68
CA LEU A 214 -4.09 -4.07 -4.25
C LEU A 214 -4.61 -2.72 -3.76
N THR A 215 -5.63 -2.76 -2.90
CA THR A 215 -6.17 -1.57 -2.24
C THR A 215 -5.39 -1.24 -0.98
N GLN A 216 -5.53 -0.01 -0.45
CA GLN A 216 -4.74 0.39 0.71
C GLN A 216 -5.13 -0.38 1.98
N MET A 217 -6.41 -0.71 2.14
CA MET A 217 -6.90 -1.51 3.26
C MET A 217 -6.34 -2.94 3.22
N GLU A 218 -6.27 -3.56 2.03
CA GLU A 218 -5.66 -4.89 1.83
C GLU A 218 -4.17 -4.89 2.20
N ILE A 219 -3.43 -3.86 1.78
CA ILE A 219 -2.01 -3.70 2.10
C ILE A 219 -1.83 -3.53 3.60
N ALA A 220 -2.62 -2.67 4.24
CA ALA A 220 -2.53 -2.42 5.67
C ALA A 220 -2.85 -3.66 6.51
N ASN A 221 -3.64 -4.61 6.00
CA ASN A 221 -3.90 -5.88 6.69
C ASN A 221 -2.66 -6.77 6.80
N VAL A 222 -1.79 -6.74 5.77
CA VAL A 222 -0.64 -7.67 5.66
C VAL A 222 0.67 -7.02 6.12
N ARG A 223 0.80 -5.71 5.92
CA ARG A 223 2.04 -4.95 6.12
C ARG A 223 2.63 -4.98 7.53
N PRO A 224 1.84 -5.04 8.63
CA PRO A 224 2.42 -5.11 9.97
C PRO A 224 3.25 -6.38 10.20
N PHE A 225 2.84 -7.50 9.59
CA PHE A 225 3.45 -8.81 9.83
C PHE A 225 4.44 -9.21 8.74
N PHE A 226 4.03 -9.11 7.48
CA PHE A 226 4.68 -9.83 6.39
C PHE A 226 6.15 -9.42 6.13
N PRO A 227 6.53 -8.14 6.12
CA PRO A 227 7.93 -7.74 5.95
C PRO A 227 8.84 -8.28 7.05
N HIS A 228 8.36 -8.28 8.31
CA HIS A 228 9.13 -8.77 9.45
C HIS A 228 9.35 -10.29 9.34
N ALA A 229 8.31 -11.04 8.97
CA ALA A 229 8.42 -12.48 8.72
C ALA A 229 9.40 -12.79 7.58
N LEU A 230 9.34 -12.04 6.47
CA LEU A 230 10.26 -12.20 5.35
C LEU A 230 11.71 -11.90 5.72
N GLU A 231 11.96 -10.90 6.56
CA GLU A 231 13.30 -10.60 7.04
C GLU A 231 13.87 -11.76 7.88
N GLN A 232 13.05 -12.40 8.72
CA GLN A 232 13.48 -13.60 9.46
C GLN A 232 13.78 -14.77 8.53
N ILE A 233 12.90 -15.05 7.56
CA ILE A 233 13.10 -16.11 6.57
C ILE A 233 14.39 -15.86 5.76
N HIS A 234 14.63 -14.61 5.38
CA HIS A 234 15.83 -14.22 4.65
C HIS A 234 17.10 -14.44 5.48
N ARG A 235 17.11 -13.97 6.74
CA ARG A 235 18.22 -14.16 7.66
C ARG A 235 18.54 -15.63 7.87
N MET A 236 17.52 -16.48 8.05
CA MET A 236 17.72 -17.92 8.20
C MET A 236 18.36 -18.54 6.96
N ARG A 237 17.91 -18.15 5.75
CA ARG A 237 18.50 -18.63 4.49
C ARG A 237 19.97 -18.23 4.35
N GLN A 238 20.31 -16.99 4.71
CA GLN A 238 21.71 -16.51 4.67
C GLN A 238 22.59 -17.32 5.61
N ASN A 239 22.17 -17.49 6.88
CA ASN A 239 22.92 -18.27 7.86
C ASN A 239 23.10 -19.74 7.43
N SER A 240 22.06 -20.36 6.85
CA SER A 240 22.16 -21.72 6.32
C SER A 240 23.15 -21.83 5.15
N GLN A 241 23.18 -20.84 4.25
CA GLN A 241 24.14 -20.79 3.14
C GLN A 241 25.58 -20.62 3.64
N GLU A 242 25.80 -19.72 4.60
CA GLU A 242 27.11 -19.50 5.23
C GLU A 242 27.61 -20.77 5.95
N ALA A 243 26.74 -21.47 6.66
CA ALA A 243 27.09 -22.74 7.32
C ALA A 243 27.53 -23.82 6.31
N LEU A 244 26.85 -23.92 5.16
CA LEU A 244 27.21 -24.85 4.09
C LEU A 244 28.57 -24.51 3.45
N ILE A 245 28.86 -23.22 3.25
CA ILE A 245 30.15 -22.75 2.71
C ILE A 245 31.28 -23.09 3.68
N ASN A 246 31.09 -22.86 4.97
CA ASN A 246 32.09 -23.15 6.00
C ASN A 246 32.39 -24.66 6.12
N LEU A 247 31.37 -25.52 5.97
CA LEU A 247 31.52 -26.98 5.92
C LEU A 247 32.32 -27.46 4.70
N ASN A 248 32.16 -26.81 3.55
CA ASN A 248 32.91 -27.18 2.34
C ASN A 248 34.38 -26.75 2.45
N ASN A 249 34.65 -25.57 3.01
CA ASN A 249 36.02 -25.08 3.21
C ASN A 249 36.84 -25.95 4.19
N SER A 250 36.20 -26.51 5.22
CA SER A 250 36.85 -27.38 6.21
C SER A 250 37.16 -28.79 5.66
N LYS A 251 36.40 -29.29 4.68
CA LYS A 251 36.71 -30.56 3.97
C LYS A 251 37.87 -30.44 2.99
N SER A 252 38.03 -29.29 2.34
CA SER A 252 39.13 -29.04 1.39
C SER A 252 40.50 -28.95 2.08
N GLN A 253 40.54 -28.66 3.38
CA GLN A 253 41.78 -28.53 4.15
C GLN A 253 42.26 -29.87 4.74
N SER A 254 41.41 -30.90 4.80
CA SER A 254 41.74 -32.23 5.32
C SER A 254 42.16 -33.24 4.24
N GLN A 255 42.11 -32.87 2.96
CA GLN A 255 42.51 -33.73 1.83
C GLN A 255 43.91 -33.42 1.28
N SER A 256 44.56 -32.34 1.74
CA SER A 256 45.94 -31.98 1.37
C SER A 256 47.03 -32.59 2.27
N ASP A 257 46.67 -33.34 3.31
CA ASP A 257 47.60 -33.82 4.35
C ASP A 257 47.95 -35.32 4.27
N SER A 258 47.59 -36.02 3.18
CA SER A 258 47.80 -37.47 3.03
C SER A 258 48.61 -37.89 1.79
N MET A 259 49.53 -37.06 1.30
CA MET A 259 50.37 -37.40 0.14
C MET A 259 51.87 -37.27 0.46
N TYR A 260 52.34 -38.08 1.41
CA TYR A 260 53.74 -38.52 1.46
C TYR A 260 53.77 -40.00 1.87
N PRO A 261 54.21 -40.93 1.00
CA PRO A 261 54.57 -42.26 1.43
C PRO A 261 55.88 -42.19 2.20
N ASP A 262 55.85 -42.67 3.44
CA ASP A 262 56.97 -42.83 4.35
C ASP A 262 57.97 -43.85 3.76
N SER A 263 58.97 -43.36 3.03
CA SER A 263 60.06 -44.17 2.48
C SER A 263 61.31 -43.98 3.33
N ASP A 264 61.36 -44.63 4.49
CA ASP A 264 62.61 -44.95 5.18
C ASP A 264 62.42 -46.17 6.10
N ARG A 265 62.54 -47.37 5.51
CA ARG A 265 62.83 -48.58 6.28
C ARG A 265 63.71 -49.54 5.48
N MET A 266 64.86 -49.85 6.08
CA MET A 266 65.83 -50.91 5.80
C MET A 266 67.02 -50.53 4.90
N THR A 267 68.13 -50.19 5.56
CA THR A 267 69.45 -50.74 5.26
C THR A 267 70.18 -51.10 6.56
N GLN A 268 70.13 -52.40 6.90
CA GLN A 268 71.22 -53.16 7.50
C GLN A 268 71.44 -54.38 6.61
#